data_AF-A0A957CAV7-F1
#
_entry.id   AF-A0A957CAV7-F1
#
_cell.length_a   1.000
_cell.length_b   1.000
_cell.length_c   1.000
_cell.angle_alpha   90.00
_cell.angle_beta   90.00
_cell.angle_gamma   90.00
#
_symmetry.space_group_name_H-M   'P 1'
#
loop_
_entity.id
_entity.type
_entity.pdbx_description
1 polymer ?
#
loop_
_entity_poly.entity_id
_entity_poly.type
_entity_poly.pdbx_seq_one_letter_code
_entity_poly.pdbx_strand_id
1 'polypeptide(L)'
;MKVGVCVAIIENEQILLTKRKDFEVWCLPGGHVDAGETVAEAAVREAFEETGLKVKLTKLVGIYSIPQAKAWINLMVLFAARTVGGTLKAQEAEVLDIDMFSQDAIPENLLWGHRQRILDAFEDRMGTAVWQQHVPFDAVSDRQELYRMMDDSGLSGLEFYEQQFGWQTPSDDRRELDG
;
A
#
# COMPACT_ATOMS: atom_id res chain seq x y z
N MET A 1 -13.16 12.36 4.52
CA MET A 1 -11.98 11.81 3.81
C MET A 1 -11.42 10.71 4.71
N LYS A 2 -11.09 9.55 4.16
CA LYS A 2 -10.49 8.44 4.90
C LYS A 2 -9.01 8.43 4.53
N VAL A 3 -8.16 8.66 5.53
CA VAL A 3 -6.72 8.83 5.33
C VAL A 3 -6.03 7.51 5.68
N GLY A 4 -5.15 7.07 4.81
CA GLY A 4 -4.24 5.95 5.05
C GLY A 4 -2.79 6.38 4.88
N VAL A 5 -1.91 5.53 5.36
CA VAL A 5 -0.47 5.74 5.27
C VAL A 5 0.23 4.47 4.81
N CYS A 6 1.25 4.62 3.97
CA CYS A 6 2.19 3.56 3.62
C CYS A 6 3.61 3.96 4.00
N VAL A 7 4.45 2.97 4.26
CA VAL A 7 5.87 3.16 4.56
C VAL A 7 6.74 2.37 3.59
N ALA A 8 7.55 3.08 2.81
CA ALA A 8 8.63 2.49 2.02
C ALA A 8 9.87 2.32 2.93
N ILE A 9 10.01 1.14 3.52
CA ILE A 9 11.22 0.78 4.28
C ILE A 9 12.27 0.31 3.26
N ILE A 10 13.32 1.11 3.07
CA ILE A 10 14.35 0.85 2.06
C ILE A 10 15.69 0.59 2.74
N GLU A 11 16.30 -0.57 2.43
CA GLU A 11 17.62 -0.97 2.88
C GLU A 11 18.37 -1.66 1.75
N ASN A 12 19.65 -1.33 1.57
CA ASN A 12 20.52 -1.93 0.53
C ASN A 12 19.87 -1.93 -0.87
N GLU A 13 19.23 -0.81 -1.24
CA GLU A 13 18.52 -0.66 -2.54
C GLU A 13 17.35 -1.64 -2.75
N GLN A 14 16.87 -2.26 -1.68
CA GLN A 14 15.68 -3.10 -1.66
C GLN A 14 14.58 -2.46 -0.81
N ILE A 15 13.33 -2.69 -1.19
CA ILE A 15 12.15 -2.23 -0.46
C ILE A 15 11.46 -3.42 0.21
N LEU A 16 11.03 -3.23 1.46
CA LEU A 16 10.24 -4.22 2.18
C LEU A 16 8.78 -4.19 1.72
N LEU A 17 8.24 -5.35 1.37
CA LEU A 17 6.81 -5.54 1.10
C LEU A 17 6.22 -6.58 2.05
N THR A 18 4.92 -6.46 2.33
CA THR A 18 4.12 -7.42 3.09
C THR A 18 3.11 -8.08 2.15
N LYS A 19 2.92 -9.39 2.26
CA LYS A 19 1.90 -10.13 1.50
C LYS A 19 0.65 -10.24 2.34
N ARG A 20 -0.45 -9.63 1.90
CA ARG A 20 -1.71 -9.62 2.65
C ARG A 20 -2.35 -11.01 2.67
N LYS A 21 -3.07 -11.31 3.75
CA LYS A 21 -3.77 -12.60 3.92
C LYS A 21 -5.11 -12.71 3.20
N ASP A 22 -5.79 -11.60 2.96
CA ASP A 22 -7.12 -11.57 2.33
C ASP A 22 -7.05 -11.89 0.83
N PHE A 23 -6.19 -11.19 0.10
CA PHE A 23 -6.07 -11.29 -1.36
C PHE A 23 -4.79 -11.96 -1.84
N GLU A 24 -3.87 -12.30 -0.92
CA GLU A 24 -2.56 -12.88 -1.25
C GLU A 24 -1.72 -12.04 -2.23
N VAL A 25 -1.91 -10.72 -2.21
CA VAL A 25 -1.14 -9.74 -2.98
C VAL A 25 -0.13 -9.00 -2.11
N TRP A 26 0.97 -8.55 -2.71
CA TRP A 26 2.01 -7.78 -2.05
C TRP A 26 1.65 -6.30 -1.97
N CYS A 27 1.98 -5.66 -0.86
CA CYS A 27 1.82 -4.21 -0.68
C CYS A 27 2.95 -3.62 0.16
N LEU A 28 3.03 -2.30 0.16
CA LEU A 28 3.84 -1.57 1.14
C LEU A 28 3.16 -1.73 2.51
N PRO A 29 3.93 -1.86 3.59
CA PRO A 29 3.34 -1.88 4.92
C PRO A 29 2.59 -0.57 5.19
N GLY A 30 1.43 -0.66 5.83
CA GLY A 30 0.58 0.49 6.05
C GLY A 30 -0.90 0.20 6.29
N GLY A 31 -1.59 1.21 6.79
CA GLY A 31 -2.98 1.07 7.21
C GLY A 31 -3.70 2.41 7.34
N HIS A 32 -4.67 2.46 8.25
CA HIS A 32 -5.48 3.65 8.49
C HIS A 32 -4.79 4.58 9.48
N VAL A 33 -5.08 5.87 9.36
CA VAL A 33 -4.73 6.85 10.40
C VAL A 33 -5.87 6.88 11.41
N ASP A 34 -5.56 6.54 12.67
CA ASP A 34 -6.52 6.49 13.75
C ASP A 34 -6.84 7.88 14.34
N ALA A 35 -7.93 7.96 15.08
CA ALA A 35 -8.32 9.19 15.75
C ALA A 35 -7.34 9.52 16.89
N GLY A 36 -6.72 10.71 16.82
CA GLY A 36 -5.84 11.22 17.86
C GLY A 36 -4.35 11.02 17.61
N GLU A 37 -3.96 10.39 16.49
CA GLU A 37 -2.57 10.31 16.04
C GLU A 37 -2.32 11.18 14.79
N THR A 38 -1.06 11.54 14.57
CA THR A 38 -0.58 12.17 13.34
C THR A 38 -0.34 11.11 12.26
N VAL A 39 -0.33 11.52 10.99
CA VAL A 39 0.02 10.62 9.86
C VAL A 39 1.41 10.00 10.01
N ALA A 40 2.34 10.68 10.69
CA ALA A 40 3.69 10.18 10.94
C ALA A 40 3.72 9.16 12.07
N GLU A 41 2.91 9.34 13.11
CA GLU A 41 2.74 8.35 14.19
C GLU A 41 2.08 7.08 13.63
N ALA A 42 1.04 7.22 12.82
CA ALA A 42 0.40 6.11 12.12
C ALA A 42 1.42 5.32 11.28
N ALA A 43 2.27 6.00 10.49
CA ALA A 43 3.30 5.35 9.69
C ALA A 43 4.25 4.48 10.55
N VAL A 44 4.73 5.02 11.67
CA VAL A 44 5.65 4.31 12.56
C VAL A 44 4.96 3.14 13.26
N ARG A 45 3.69 3.32 13.67
CA ARG A 45 2.85 2.27 14.28
C ARG A 45 2.63 1.12 13.30
N GLU A 46 2.09 1.40 12.12
CA GLU A 46 1.78 0.40 11.09
C GLU A 46 3.03 -0.39 10.66
N ALA A 47 4.17 0.29 10.45
CA ALA A 47 5.42 -0.38 10.15
C ALA A 47 5.83 -1.38 11.26
N PHE A 48 5.66 -1.01 12.53
CA PHE A 48 5.98 -1.89 13.64
C PHE A 48 4.98 -3.03 13.81
N GLU A 49 3.68 -2.75 13.67
CA GLU A 49 2.61 -3.73 13.81
C GLU A 49 2.71 -4.84 12.77
N GLU A 50 2.90 -4.48 11.49
CA GLU A 50 2.92 -5.46 10.40
C GLU A 50 4.26 -6.20 10.24
N THR A 51 5.38 -5.54 10.57
CA THR A 51 6.74 -6.07 10.24
C THR A 51 7.64 -6.33 11.45
N GLY A 52 7.27 -5.87 12.65
CA GLY A 52 8.11 -5.93 13.84
C GLY A 52 9.32 -4.98 13.84
N LEU A 53 9.50 -4.18 12.78
CA LEU A 53 10.61 -3.24 12.65
C LEU A 53 10.28 -1.88 13.26
N LYS A 54 11.24 -1.31 13.97
CA LYS A 54 11.20 0.09 14.40
C LYS A 54 11.88 0.92 13.34
N VAL A 55 11.17 1.91 12.83
CA VAL A 55 11.65 2.73 11.71
C VAL A 55 11.82 4.20 12.10
N LYS A 56 12.71 4.89 11.40
CA LYS A 56 12.77 6.35 11.39
C LYS A 56 12.37 6.83 10.00
N LEU A 57 11.29 7.61 9.94
CA LEU A 57 10.86 8.26 8.70
C LEU A 57 11.96 9.22 8.22
N THR A 58 12.30 9.12 6.94
CA THR A 58 13.38 9.89 6.31
C THR A 58 12.84 11.01 5.44
N LYS A 59 11.69 10.81 4.78
CA LYS A 59 11.06 11.82 3.92
C LYS A 59 9.59 11.49 3.62
N LEU A 60 8.84 12.52 3.23
CA LEU A 60 7.54 12.39 2.56
C LEU A 60 7.76 12.18 1.06
N VAL A 61 7.34 11.03 0.54
CA VAL A 61 7.47 10.70 -0.89
C VAL A 61 6.34 11.32 -1.70
N GLY A 62 5.09 11.12 -1.28
CA GLY A 62 3.93 11.58 -2.03
C GLY A 62 2.60 11.46 -1.31
N ILE A 63 1.59 12.11 -1.89
CA ILE A 63 0.18 12.08 -1.49
C ILE A 63 -0.64 11.62 -2.69
N TYR A 64 -1.39 10.53 -2.52
CA TYR A 64 -2.15 9.90 -3.58
C TYR A 64 -3.63 9.97 -3.23
N SER A 65 -4.39 10.78 -3.96
CA SER A 65 -5.81 11.00 -3.78
C SER A 65 -6.61 10.05 -4.66
N ILE A 66 -7.62 9.42 -4.08
CA ILE A 66 -8.45 8.41 -4.74
C ILE A 66 -9.93 8.80 -4.58
N PRO A 67 -10.38 9.90 -5.21
CA PRO A 67 -11.66 10.52 -4.88
C PRO A 67 -12.90 9.64 -5.13
N GLN A 68 -12.77 8.63 -6.00
CA GLN A 68 -13.85 7.67 -6.29
C GLN A 68 -14.03 6.63 -5.18
N ALA A 69 -13.03 6.43 -4.33
CA ALA A 69 -13.01 5.48 -3.22
C ALA A 69 -13.84 5.97 -2.00
N LYS A 70 -15.15 6.14 -2.17
CA LYS A 70 -16.03 6.75 -1.13
C LYS A 70 -16.03 5.96 0.19
N ALA A 71 -16.03 4.64 0.10
CA ALA A 71 -16.07 3.75 1.26
C ALA A 71 -14.70 3.31 1.78
N TRP A 72 -13.62 3.68 1.09
CA TRP A 72 -12.27 3.20 1.37
C TRP A 72 -11.34 4.37 1.66
N ILE A 73 -10.07 4.07 1.95
CA ILE A 73 -9.02 5.10 2.01
C ILE A 73 -9.01 5.83 0.66
N ASN A 74 -9.26 7.14 0.72
CA ASN A 74 -9.30 8.00 -0.46
C ASN A 74 -8.22 9.08 -0.45
N LEU A 75 -7.34 9.06 0.55
CA LEU A 75 -6.10 9.81 0.58
C LEU A 75 -5.02 8.93 1.20
N MET A 76 -4.00 8.58 0.42
CA MET A 76 -2.85 7.80 0.87
C MET A 76 -1.62 8.70 1.00
N VAL A 77 -0.95 8.66 2.14
CA VAL A 77 0.32 9.37 2.38
C VAL A 77 1.46 8.35 2.38
N LEU A 78 2.52 8.58 1.62
CA LEU A 78 3.67 7.69 1.56
C LEU A 78 4.90 8.32 2.20
N PHE A 79 5.45 7.67 3.22
CA PHE A 79 6.75 8.02 3.78
C PHE A 79 7.81 7.01 3.34
N ALA A 80 9.05 7.47 3.11
CA ALA A 80 10.20 6.58 3.13
C ALA A 80 10.78 6.51 4.54
N ALA A 81 11.37 5.38 4.88
CA ALA A 81 11.95 5.14 6.19
C ALA A 81 13.16 4.20 6.11
N ARG A 82 13.97 4.23 7.16
CA ARG A 82 15.04 3.25 7.41
C ARG A 82 14.83 2.59 8.77
N THR A 83 15.29 1.35 8.92
CA THR A 83 15.22 0.66 10.22
C THR A 83 16.18 1.30 11.21
N VAL A 84 15.75 1.33 12.47
CA VAL A 84 16.55 1.77 13.63
C VAL A 84 16.54 0.74 14.76
N GLY A 85 15.82 -0.36 14.60
CA GLY A 85 15.79 -1.50 15.52
C GLY A 85 14.59 -2.40 15.26
N GLY A 86 14.31 -3.31 16.19
CA GLY A 86 13.25 -4.31 16.05
C GLY A 86 13.77 -5.62 15.46
N THR A 87 12.86 -6.53 15.15
CA THR A 87 13.17 -7.83 14.55
C THR A 87 12.10 -8.12 13.52
N LEU A 88 12.54 -8.43 12.30
CA LEU A 88 11.64 -8.75 11.21
C LEU A 88 10.74 -9.92 11.60
N LYS A 89 9.45 -9.65 11.72
CA LYS A 89 8.44 -10.63 12.09
C LYS A 89 7.09 -10.19 11.55
N ALA A 90 6.49 -11.04 10.72
CA ALA A 90 5.15 -10.82 10.22
C ALA A 90 4.10 -10.84 11.32
N GLN A 91 3.11 -9.96 11.20
CA GLN A 91 1.87 -10.05 11.96
C GLN A 91 0.98 -11.16 11.39
N GLU A 92 0.98 -12.33 12.01
CA GLU A 92 0.30 -13.55 11.52
C GLU A 92 -1.21 -13.40 11.25
N ALA A 93 -1.85 -12.38 11.84
CA ALA A 93 -3.26 -12.09 11.64
C ALA A 93 -3.55 -11.55 10.24
N GLU A 94 -2.68 -10.69 9.69
CA GLU A 94 -2.96 -9.91 8.46
C GLU A 94 -1.92 -10.14 7.36
N VAL A 95 -0.70 -10.56 7.73
CA VAL A 95 0.44 -10.71 6.83
C VAL A 95 0.82 -12.19 6.70
N LEU A 96 0.75 -12.71 5.48
CA LEU A 96 1.18 -14.07 5.13
C LEU A 96 2.69 -14.18 4.96
N ASP A 97 3.33 -13.14 4.44
CA ASP A 97 4.75 -13.16 4.10
C ASP A 97 5.37 -11.76 4.12
N ILE A 98 6.68 -11.67 4.30
CA ILE A 98 7.45 -10.43 4.27
C ILE A 98 8.78 -10.69 3.56
N ASP A 99 9.09 -9.87 2.57
CA ASP A 99 10.34 -9.99 1.83
C ASP A 99 10.86 -8.63 1.32
N MET A 100 12.12 -8.62 0.92
CA MET A 100 12.85 -7.47 0.40
C MET A 100 13.03 -7.61 -1.11
N PHE A 101 12.55 -6.62 -1.86
CA PHE A 101 12.58 -6.64 -3.32
C PHE A 101 13.46 -5.51 -3.86
N SER A 102 14.36 -5.83 -4.78
CA SER A 102 15.01 -4.82 -5.61
C SER A 102 14.03 -4.27 -6.65
N GLN A 103 14.33 -3.10 -7.21
CA GLN A 103 13.44 -2.43 -8.18
C GLN A 103 13.14 -3.30 -9.42
N ASP A 104 14.08 -4.15 -9.84
CA ASP A 104 13.96 -5.06 -10.98
C ASP A 104 13.31 -6.41 -10.66
N ALA A 105 13.07 -6.70 -9.37
CA ALA A 105 12.47 -7.94 -8.89
C ALA A 105 11.13 -7.73 -8.17
N ILE A 106 10.51 -6.55 -8.31
CA ILE A 106 9.20 -6.26 -7.72
C ILE A 106 8.16 -7.26 -8.26
N PRO A 107 7.37 -7.93 -7.40
CA PRO A 107 6.39 -8.91 -7.84
C PRO A 107 5.31 -8.31 -8.75
N GLU A 108 4.69 -9.14 -9.60
CA GLU A 108 3.59 -8.71 -10.46
C GLU A 108 2.29 -8.50 -9.67
N ASN A 109 2.02 -9.40 -8.71
CA ASN A 109 0.81 -9.44 -7.90
C ASN A 109 0.81 -8.40 -6.76
N LEU A 110 0.81 -7.12 -7.11
CA LEU A 110 0.73 -6.01 -6.17
C LEU A 110 -0.71 -5.57 -5.92
N LEU A 111 -0.95 -5.06 -4.71
CA LEU A 111 -2.16 -4.31 -4.40
C LEU A 111 -2.24 -3.03 -5.26
N TRP A 112 -3.44 -2.67 -5.69
CA TRP A 112 -3.72 -1.54 -6.56
C TRP A 112 -3.08 -0.23 -6.05
N GLY A 113 -2.52 0.55 -6.96
CA GLY A 113 -1.83 1.79 -6.69
C GLY A 113 -0.44 1.62 -6.06
N HIS A 114 -0.03 0.42 -5.62
CA HIS A 114 1.28 0.23 -4.99
C HIS A 114 2.44 0.25 -5.98
N ARG A 115 2.24 -0.18 -7.24
CA ARG A 115 3.33 -0.19 -8.22
C ARG A 115 3.92 1.22 -8.42
N GLN A 116 3.08 2.22 -8.65
CA GLN A 116 3.55 3.61 -8.79
C GLN A 116 4.16 4.15 -7.48
N ARG A 117 3.56 3.85 -6.33
CA ARG A 117 4.09 4.25 -5.01
C ARG A 117 5.49 3.70 -4.75
N ILE A 118 5.73 2.43 -5.10
CA ILE A 118 7.03 1.78 -4.97
C ILE A 118 8.06 2.45 -5.89
N LEU A 119 7.71 2.69 -7.15
CA LEU A 119 8.60 3.37 -8.10
C LEU A 119 8.94 4.80 -7.63
N ASP A 120 7.95 5.57 -7.16
CA ASP A 120 8.17 6.90 -6.61
C ASP A 120 9.13 6.88 -5.40
N ALA A 121 9.08 5.82 -4.58
CA ALA A 121 9.98 5.65 -3.45
C ALA A 121 11.43 5.35 -3.89
N PHE A 122 11.61 4.49 -4.91
CA PHE A 122 12.92 4.18 -5.49
C PHE A 122 13.56 5.36 -6.22
N GLU A 123 12.79 6.16 -6.95
CA GLU A 123 13.27 7.32 -7.73
C GLU A 123 13.68 8.53 -6.86
N ASP A 124 13.78 8.33 -5.54
CA ASP A 124 14.07 9.34 -4.54
C ASP A 124 13.17 10.61 -4.62
N ARG A 125 11.93 10.48 -5.13
CA ARG A 125 11.02 11.64 -5.23
C ARG A 125 10.72 12.22 -3.85
N MET A 126 10.59 13.54 -3.77
CA MET A 126 10.31 14.30 -2.54
C MET A 126 9.10 15.21 -2.75
N GLY A 127 8.02 15.03 -1.99
CA GLY A 127 6.92 16.01 -1.85
C GLY A 127 6.20 16.49 -3.12
N THR A 128 6.54 15.97 -4.31
CA THR A 128 6.06 16.44 -5.62
C THR A 128 4.98 15.56 -6.23
N ALA A 129 4.78 14.37 -5.67
CA ALA A 129 3.78 13.42 -6.11
C ALA A 129 2.43 13.75 -5.44
N VAL A 130 1.65 14.69 -6.00
CA VAL A 130 0.23 14.86 -5.67
C VAL A 130 -0.57 14.27 -6.82
N TRP A 131 -1.02 13.03 -6.64
CA TRP A 131 -1.63 12.26 -7.72
C TRP A 131 -3.12 12.04 -7.49
N GLN A 132 -3.90 12.06 -8.57
CA GLN A 132 -5.20 11.42 -8.57
C GLN A 132 -5.03 9.99 -9.11
N GLN A 133 -5.26 8.98 -8.27
CA GLN A 133 -5.28 7.59 -8.71
C GLN A 133 -6.68 7.19 -9.15
N HIS A 134 -6.74 6.45 -10.24
CA HIS A 134 -7.93 5.74 -10.65
C HIS A 134 -7.81 4.27 -10.22
N VAL A 135 -8.92 3.71 -9.82
CA VAL A 135 -9.01 2.43 -9.12
C VAL A 135 -10.40 1.86 -9.41
N PRO A 136 -10.54 0.53 -9.48
CA PRO A 136 -11.77 -0.13 -9.93
C PRO A 136 -12.89 -0.14 -8.86
N PHE A 137 -13.12 0.97 -8.13
CA PHE A 137 -14.08 1.02 -7.02
C PHE A 137 -15.54 1.25 -7.42
N ASP A 138 -15.84 1.38 -8.71
CA ASP A 138 -17.24 1.54 -9.16
C ASP A 138 -18.10 0.28 -8.92
N ALA A 139 -17.48 -0.86 -8.61
CA ALA A 139 -18.17 -2.15 -8.47
C ALA A 139 -18.61 -2.51 -7.04
N VAL A 140 -18.01 -1.94 -5.97
CA VAL A 140 -18.27 -2.41 -4.58
C VAL A 140 -18.37 -1.26 -3.58
N SER A 141 -19.47 -1.24 -2.83
CA SER A 141 -19.85 -0.14 -1.94
C SER A 141 -19.15 -0.19 -0.59
N ASP A 142 -18.69 -1.35 -0.13
CA ASP A 142 -17.93 -1.51 1.11
C ASP A 142 -17.10 -2.81 1.17
N ARG A 143 -16.23 -2.93 2.19
CA ARG A 143 -15.32 -4.08 2.35
C ARG A 143 -16.03 -5.40 2.64
N GLN A 144 -17.18 -5.37 3.32
CA GLN A 144 -17.93 -6.58 3.63
C GLN A 144 -18.63 -7.15 2.39
N GLU A 145 -19.11 -6.28 1.50
CA GLU A 145 -19.61 -6.69 0.19
C GLU A 145 -18.50 -7.35 -0.63
N LEU A 146 -17.28 -6.79 -0.68
CA LEU A 146 -16.16 -7.37 -1.43
C LEU A 146 -15.80 -8.78 -0.94
N TYR A 147 -15.73 -8.97 0.38
CA TYR A 147 -15.42 -10.28 0.96
C TYR A 147 -16.54 -11.29 0.71
N ARG A 148 -17.81 -10.88 0.78
CA ARG A 148 -18.93 -11.76 0.40
C ARG A 148 -18.86 -12.18 -1.06
N MET A 149 -18.56 -11.24 -1.97
CA MET A 149 -18.38 -11.56 -3.39
C MET A 149 -17.25 -12.56 -3.62
N MET A 150 -16.15 -12.43 -2.87
CA MET A 150 -15.03 -13.38 -2.92
C MET A 150 -15.46 -14.77 -2.43
N ASP A 151 -16.10 -14.84 -1.27
CA ASP A 151 -16.59 -16.10 -0.69
C ASP A 151 -17.60 -16.81 -1.62
N ASP A 152 -18.53 -16.04 -2.21
CA ASP A 152 -19.56 -16.55 -3.13
C ASP A 152 -18.98 -16.99 -4.50
N SER A 153 -17.80 -16.49 -4.88
CA SER A 153 -17.16 -16.83 -6.16
C SER A 153 -16.54 -18.23 -6.19
N GLY A 154 -16.16 -18.77 -5.02
CA GLY A 154 -15.40 -20.02 -4.90
C GLY A 154 -13.95 -19.95 -5.40
N LEU A 155 -13.44 -18.76 -5.74
CA LEU A 155 -12.06 -18.52 -6.15
C LEU A 155 -11.13 -18.36 -4.94
N SER A 156 -9.83 -18.60 -5.12
CA SER A 156 -8.83 -18.12 -4.16
C SER A 156 -8.81 -16.59 -4.10
N GLY A 157 -8.27 -16.02 -3.02
CA GLY A 157 -8.16 -14.56 -2.89
C GLY A 157 -7.38 -13.91 -4.02
N LEU A 158 -6.33 -14.59 -4.52
CA LEU A 158 -5.52 -14.13 -5.65
C LEU A 158 -6.29 -14.16 -6.97
N GLU A 159 -6.97 -15.28 -7.28
CA GLU A 159 -7.76 -15.42 -8.51
C GLU A 159 -8.93 -14.43 -8.54
N PHE A 160 -9.60 -14.24 -7.40
CA PHE A 160 -10.64 -13.24 -7.26
C PHE A 160 -10.09 -11.84 -7.49
N TYR A 161 -8.95 -11.50 -6.88
CA TYR A 161 -8.30 -10.21 -7.06
C TYR A 161 -7.97 -9.92 -8.53
N GLU A 162 -7.31 -10.87 -9.19
CA GLU A 162 -6.94 -10.76 -10.60
C GLU A 162 -8.19 -10.59 -11.49
N GLN A 163 -9.24 -11.36 -11.24
CA GLN A 163 -10.48 -11.28 -12.01
C GLN A 163 -11.19 -9.92 -11.84
N GLN A 164 -11.24 -9.39 -10.61
CA GLN A 164 -11.99 -8.17 -10.31
C GLN A 164 -11.22 -6.89 -10.66
N PHE A 165 -9.89 -6.89 -10.49
CA PHE A 165 -9.09 -5.66 -10.53
C PHE A 165 -8.00 -5.67 -11.58
N GLY A 166 -7.57 -6.86 -12.03
CA GLY A 166 -6.41 -7.02 -12.92
C GLY A 166 -5.10 -6.56 -12.29
N TRP A 167 -4.02 -6.65 -13.08
CA TRP A 167 -2.71 -6.13 -12.71
C TRP A 167 -2.48 -4.76 -13.34
N GLN A 168 -2.13 -3.77 -12.54
CA GLN A 168 -1.98 -2.39 -13.01
C GLN A 168 -0.59 -2.13 -13.60
N THR A 169 -0.54 -1.31 -14.65
CA THR A 169 0.68 -0.69 -15.14
C THR A 169 0.86 0.70 -14.53
N PRO A 170 2.11 1.21 -14.37
CA PRO A 170 2.33 2.53 -13.77
C PRO A 170 1.58 3.68 -14.47
N SER A 171 1.34 3.57 -15.78
CA SER A 171 0.58 4.54 -16.56
C SER A 171 -0.90 4.61 -16.21
N ASP A 172 -1.47 3.59 -15.57
CA ASP A 172 -2.89 3.54 -15.22
C ASP A 172 -3.21 4.35 -13.95
N ASP A 173 -2.20 4.62 -13.12
CA ASP A 173 -2.35 5.22 -11.79
C ASP A 173 -2.07 6.73 -11.73
N ARG A 174 -1.56 7.33 -12.83
CA ARG A 174 -1.04 8.71 -12.84
C ARG A 174 -1.87 9.62 -13.72
N ARG A 175 -2.50 10.62 -13.09
CA ARG A 175 -3.02 11.81 -13.78
C ARG A 175 -2.35 13.06 -13.22
N GLU A 176 -1.53 13.72 -14.05
CA GLU A 176 -1.13 15.11 -13.81
C GLU A 176 -2.36 16.01 -13.95
N LEU A 177 -2.56 16.89 -12.98
CA LEU A 177 -3.53 17.96 -13.10
C LEU A 177 -2.81 19.15 -13.74
N ASP A 178 -2.99 19.32 -15.05
CA ASP A 178 -2.66 20.57 -15.70
C ASP A 178 -3.65 21.65 -15.22
N GLY A 179 -3.11 22.78 -14.76
CA GLY A 179 -3.87 23.91 -14.21
C GLY A 179 -4.57 24.77 -15.26
#